data_AF-A0A523QT31-F1
#
_entry.id   AF-A0A523QT31-F1
#
_cell.length_a   1.000
_cell.length_b   1.000
_cell.length_c   1.000
_cell.angle_alpha   90.00
_cell.angle_beta   90.00
_cell.angle_gamma   90.00
#
_symmetry.space_group_name_H-M   'P 1'
#
loop_
_entity.id
_entity.type
_entity.pdbx_description
1 polymer ?
#
loop_
_entity_poly.entity_id
_entity_poly.type
_entity_poly.pdbx_seq_one_letter_code
_entity_poly.pdbx_strand_id
1 'polypeptide(L)'
;MPHYNLSLLGFGNVGQALACLLMGKQEELKVRYNITFAITAIATGRHGSAFNPDGLDIEKGLAAIQAGESLNELSATSPPSDTIEFIRACGADVLFENTPVSYTDGQPAIDHLRTALENGMHAITANKGPVVHGYQGLKALAEEKGRKFYFESAVMDGAPIFSVFRETLPAANIKSFKGILNSTTNLILSRMEAGESFDQAVAYAQSKGITETDPSGDVDGWDAAVKVCALATVLMGTPIKPDMVARTGIREVSPEKITQATAAGKRWKLMCSAYKEGDTVIAKVVPEMVGAETPFYSIDGTTSIVEFETDVLGKLSIIETDPSPDTTAYGLLADFVNAVR
;
A
#
# COMPACT_ATOMS: atom_id res chain seq x y z
N MET A 1 -22.32 6.58 21.51
CA MET A 1 -21.63 6.54 20.22
C MET A 1 -20.46 5.57 20.37
N PRO A 2 -20.26 4.61 19.45
CA PRO A 2 -19.08 3.76 19.47
C PRO A 2 -17.79 4.58 19.57
N HIS A 3 -16.91 4.15 20.46
CA HIS A 3 -15.57 4.71 20.63
C HIS A 3 -14.55 3.61 20.38
N TYR A 4 -13.56 3.90 19.55
CA TYR A 4 -12.54 2.92 19.15
C TYR A 4 -11.15 3.37 19.55
N ASN A 5 -10.42 2.50 20.24
CA ASN A 5 -9.01 2.67 20.54
C ASN A 5 -8.18 2.19 19.35
N LEU A 6 -7.29 3.04 18.85
CA LEU A 6 -6.48 2.76 17.66
C LEU A 6 -5.02 2.53 18.05
N SER A 7 -4.41 1.51 17.46
CA SER A 7 -2.98 1.23 17.57
C SER A 7 -2.30 1.37 16.21
N LEU A 8 -1.16 2.07 16.15
CA LEU A 8 -0.35 2.23 14.94
C LEU A 8 1.01 1.54 15.13
N LEU A 9 1.27 0.51 14.33
CA LEU A 9 2.60 -0.07 14.18
C LEU A 9 3.27 0.53 12.95
N GLY A 10 4.41 1.19 13.16
CA GLY A 10 5.05 1.99 12.13
C GLY A 10 4.47 3.41 12.11
N PHE A 11 5.32 4.37 12.49
CA PHE A 11 4.99 5.80 12.53
C PHE A 11 5.93 6.61 11.65
N GLY A 12 6.24 6.07 10.46
CA GLY A 12 6.90 6.80 9.37
C GLY A 12 5.93 7.71 8.64
N ASN A 13 6.25 8.09 7.39
CA ASN A 13 5.44 9.04 6.60
C ASN A 13 3.95 8.69 6.55
N VAL A 14 3.61 7.42 6.26
CA VAL A 14 2.21 6.96 6.17
C VAL A 14 1.51 6.96 7.53
N GLY A 15 2.18 6.48 8.59
CA GLY A 15 1.60 6.46 9.94
C GLY A 15 1.36 7.85 10.50
N GLN A 16 2.26 8.81 10.23
CA GLN A 16 2.10 10.21 10.60
C GLN A 16 0.98 10.88 9.79
N ALA A 17 0.94 10.65 8.47
CA ALA A 17 -0.14 11.15 7.61
C ALA A 17 -1.52 10.61 8.05
N LEU A 18 -1.61 9.32 8.42
CA LEU A 18 -2.82 8.72 8.96
C LEU A 18 -3.25 9.40 10.26
N ALA A 19 -2.32 9.63 11.20
CA ALA A 19 -2.65 10.31 12.45
C ALA A 19 -3.15 11.74 12.22
N CYS A 20 -2.49 12.52 11.36
CA CYS A 20 -2.93 13.85 10.96
C CYS A 20 -4.32 13.82 10.31
N LEU A 21 -4.53 12.90 9.36
CA LEU A 21 -5.79 12.77 8.64
C LEU A 21 -6.94 12.38 9.58
N LEU A 22 -6.70 11.44 10.49
CA LEU A 22 -7.66 11.03 11.52
C LEU A 22 -8.06 12.24 12.39
N MET A 23 -7.09 12.99 12.93
CA MET A 23 -7.36 14.19 13.72
C MET A 23 -8.20 15.22 12.92
N GLY A 24 -7.82 15.47 11.66
CA GLY A 24 -8.56 16.39 10.78
C GLY A 24 -9.97 15.91 10.39
N LYS A 25 -10.27 14.61 10.51
CA LYS A 25 -11.55 14.00 10.13
C LYS A 25 -12.44 13.62 11.32
N GLN A 26 -12.03 13.88 12.56
CA GLN A 26 -12.78 13.52 13.76
C GLN A 26 -14.25 13.95 13.74
N GLU A 27 -14.52 15.23 13.46
CA GLU A 27 -15.90 15.74 13.46
C GLU A 27 -16.74 15.15 12.32
N GLU A 28 -16.13 14.95 11.14
CA GLU A 28 -16.81 14.31 10.01
C GLU A 28 -17.17 12.84 10.34
N LEU A 29 -16.24 12.09 10.92
CA LEU A 29 -16.45 10.71 11.35
C LEU A 29 -17.54 10.59 12.40
N LYS A 30 -17.53 11.51 13.37
CA LYS A 30 -18.54 11.59 14.43
C LYS A 30 -19.93 11.87 13.88
N VAL A 31 -20.07 12.90 13.05
CA VAL A 31 -21.38 13.37 12.56
C VAL A 31 -21.95 12.45 11.48
N ARG A 32 -21.14 12.04 10.49
CA ARG A 32 -21.64 11.28 9.33
C ARG A 32 -21.67 9.78 9.57
N TYR A 33 -20.75 9.25 10.37
CA TYR A 33 -20.58 7.81 10.53
C TYR A 33 -20.81 7.32 11.97
N ASN A 34 -21.09 8.21 12.93
CA ASN A 34 -21.28 7.86 14.34
C ASN A 34 -20.05 7.14 14.92
N ILE A 35 -18.85 7.55 14.50
CA ILE A 35 -17.56 6.99 14.93
C ILE A 35 -16.83 8.03 15.77
N THR A 36 -16.41 7.64 16.98
CA THR A 36 -15.37 8.35 17.74
C THR A 36 -14.18 7.44 17.97
N PHE A 37 -13.01 8.01 18.21
CA PHE A 37 -11.81 7.23 18.41
C PHE A 37 -10.76 8.01 19.21
N ALA A 38 -9.79 7.28 19.75
CA ALA A 38 -8.54 7.80 20.28
C ALA A 38 -7.38 6.94 19.76
N ILE A 39 -6.26 7.58 19.40
CA ILE A 39 -5.02 6.84 19.16
C ILE A 39 -4.40 6.58 20.52
N THR A 40 -4.41 5.33 20.98
CA THR A 40 -3.97 4.96 22.35
C THR A 40 -2.60 4.30 22.37
N ALA A 41 -2.11 3.86 21.21
CA ALA A 41 -0.88 3.08 21.13
C ALA A 41 -0.12 3.36 19.83
N ILE A 42 1.17 3.66 19.92
CA ILE A 42 2.08 3.79 18.77
C ILE A 42 3.36 3.00 19.05
N ALA A 43 3.80 2.17 18.11
CA ALA A 43 5.11 1.54 18.17
C ALA A 43 5.92 1.80 16.90
N THR A 44 7.22 2.05 17.05
CA THR A 44 8.11 2.37 15.95
C THR A 44 9.40 1.56 16.01
N GLY A 45 10.07 1.39 14.87
CA GLY A 45 11.36 0.70 14.83
C GLY A 45 12.56 1.51 15.35
N ARG A 46 12.44 2.84 15.50
CA ARG A 46 13.58 3.73 15.85
C ARG A 46 13.32 4.74 16.96
N HIS A 47 12.08 5.14 17.19
CA HIS A 47 11.72 6.21 18.13
C HIS A 47 10.98 5.68 19.37
N GLY A 48 11.07 4.37 19.64
CA GLY A 48 10.40 3.73 20.77
C GLY A 48 8.91 3.52 20.54
N SER A 49 8.18 3.38 21.64
CA SER A 49 6.75 3.10 21.67
C SER A 49 6.05 3.89 22.78
N ALA A 50 4.77 4.17 22.58
CA ALA A 50 3.94 4.91 23.51
C ALA A 50 2.59 4.20 23.67
N PHE A 51 2.09 4.19 24.90
CA PHE A 51 0.83 3.62 25.30
C PHE A 51 0.13 4.51 26.33
N ASN A 52 -1.05 5.01 26.00
CA ASN A 52 -1.91 5.74 26.91
C ASN A 52 -3.38 5.33 26.68
N PRO A 53 -4.02 4.62 27.63
CA PRO A 53 -5.42 4.23 27.53
C PRO A 53 -6.40 5.40 27.35
N ASP A 54 -6.05 6.59 27.85
CA ASP A 54 -6.88 7.80 27.72
C ASP A 54 -6.65 8.56 26.40
N GLY A 55 -5.75 8.06 25.55
CA GLY A 55 -5.35 8.68 24.29
C GLY A 55 -3.98 9.37 24.34
N LEU A 56 -3.22 9.24 23.26
CA LEU A 56 -1.92 9.88 23.08
C LEU A 56 -2.08 11.31 22.56
N ASP A 57 -1.17 12.18 22.99
CA ASP A 57 -1.03 13.54 22.45
C ASP A 57 -0.29 13.48 21.10
N ILE A 58 -1.06 13.45 20.01
CA ILE A 58 -0.54 13.23 18.66
C ILE A 58 0.30 14.40 18.16
N GLU A 59 -0.06 15.64 18.51
CA GLU A 59 0.73 16.81 18.13
C GLU A 59 2.14 16.73 18.74
N LYS A 60 2.24 16.37 20.04
CA LYS A 60 3.54 16.12 20.67
C LYS A 60 4.28 14.95 20.06
N GLY A 61 3.58 13.86 19.72
CA GLY A 61 4.20 12.72 19.06
C GLY A 61 4.80 13.04 17.69
N LEU A 62 4.10 13.82 16.88
CA LEU A 62 4.63 14.31 15.60
C LEU A 62 5.85 15.21 15.80
N ALA A 63 5.78 16.14 16.75
CA ALA A 63 6.90 17.02 17.09
C ALA A 63 8.14 16.24 17.58
N ALA A 64 7.94 15.24 18.43
CA ALA A 64 9.02 14.38 18.94
C ALA A 64 9.73 13.63 17.79
N ILE A 65 8.99 13.02 16.86
CA ILE A 65 9.59 12.35 15.70
C ILE A 65 10.36 13.34 14.82
N GLN A 66 9.81 14.52 14.58
CA GLN A 66 10.47 15.56 13.79
C GLN A 66 11.78 16.02 14.44
N ALA A 67 11.84 16.05 15.79
CA ALA A 67 13.03 16.36 16.56
C ALA A 67 14.01 15.17 16.71
N GLY A 68 13.63 13.97 16.28
CA GLY A 68 14.42 12.74 16.48
C GLY A 68 14.38 12.21 17.91
N GLU A 69 13.37 12.60 18.68
CA GLU A 69 13.16 12.23 20.07
C GLU A 69 12.34 10.94 20.21
N SER A 70 12.33 10.37 21.41
CA SER A 70 11.58 9.14 21.71
C SER A 70 10.12 9.44 22.01
N LEU A 71 9.22 8.59 21.51
CA LEU A 71 7.80 8.60 21.85
C LEU A 71 7.52 8.12 23.28
N ASN A 72 8.49 7.50 23.97
CA ASN A 72 8.28 6.91 25.29
C ASN A 72 7.74 7.91 26.32
N GLU A 73 8.06 9.20 26.18
CA GLU A 73 7.60 10.27 27.08
C GLU A 73 6.08 10.54 26.99
N LEU A 74 5.44 10.10 25.90
CA LEU A 74 3.98 10.19 25.74
C LEU A 74 3.25 9.07 26.47
N SER A 75 3.98 8.05 26.91
CA SER A 75 3.41 6.84 27.48
C SER A 75 2.97 7.07 28.92
N ALA A 76 1.75 6.66 29.27
CA ALA A 76 1.28 6.69 30.65
C ALA A 76 1.97 5.60 31.51
N THR A 77 2.37 4.50 30.88
CA THR A 77 3.10 3.38 31.49
C THR A 77 4.22 2.91 30.57
N SER A 78 5.26 2.26 31.08
CA SER A 78 6.31 1.69 30.22
C SER A 78 5.73 0.56 29.34
N PRO A 79 5.68 0.74 28.00
CA PRO A 79 5.18 -0.29 27.11
C PRO A 79 6.19 -1.44 26.96
N PRO A 80 5.75 -2.66 26.61
CA PRO A 80 6.66 -3.74 26.24
C PRO A 80 7.57 -3.34 25.07
N SER A 81 8.83 -3.76 25.11
CA SER A 81 9.78 -3.52 24.02
C SER A 81 9.59 -4.46 22.84
N ASP A 82 9.05 -5.66 23.09
CA ASP A 82 8.69 -6.61 22.04
C ASP A 82 7.36 -6.21 21.39
N THR A 83 7.33 -6.19 20.05
CA THR A 83 6.15 -5.74 19.29
C THR A 83 4.95 -6.67 19.48
N ILE A 84 5.15 -7.99 19.63
CA ILE A 84 4.06 -8.94 19.80
C ILE A 84 3.45 -8.78 21.20
N GLU A 85 4.27 -8.65 22.24
CA GLU A 85 3.80 -8.32 23.59
C GLU A 85 3.10 -6.96 23.64
N PHE A 86 3.59 -5.96 22.90
CA PHE A 86 2.95 -4.66 22.78
C PHE A 86 1.53 -4.78 22.19
N ILE A 87 1.35 -5.51 21.09
CA ILE A 87 0.03 -5.72 20.47
C ILE A 87 -0.92 -6.45 21.44
N ARG A 88 -0.43 -7.41 22.22
CA ARG A 88 -1.24 -8.10 23.22
C ARG A 88 -1.68 -7.18 24.35
N ALA A 89 -0.81 -6.27 24.78
CA ALA A 89 -1.04 -5.39 25.92
C ALA A 89 -1.83 -4.11 25.59
N CYS A 90 -1.83 -3.63 24.34
CA CYS A 90 -2.30 -2.29 24.03
C CYS A 90 -3.83 -2.10 24.10
N GLY A 91 -4.62 -3.17 24.16
CA GLY A 91 -6.09 -3.08 24.34
C GLY A 91 -6.83 -2.26 23.28
N ALA A 92 -6.26 -2.11 22.08
CA ALA A 92 -6.88 -1.41 20.97
C ALA A 92 -8.04 -2.21 20.34
N ASP A 93 -8.96 -1.53 19.67
CA ASP A 93 -10.02 -2.14 18.87
C ASP A 93 -9.58 -2.34 17.40
N VAL A 94 -8.65 -1.51 16.93
CA VAL A 94 -8.14 -1.53 15.55
C VAL A 94 -6.62 -1.37 15.54
N LEU A 95 -5.93 -2.26 14.85
CA LEU A 95 -4.51 -2.18 14.57
C LEU A 95 -4.28 -1.73 13.12
N PHE A 96 -3.48 -0.68 12.94
CA PHE A 96 -2.87 -0.31 11.67
C PHE A 96 -1.43 -0.81 11.61
N GLU A 97 -1.14 -1.66 10.62
CA GLU A 97 0.17 -2.25 10.39
C GLU A 97 0.83 -1.57 9.18
N ASN A 98 1.79 -0.69 9.45
CA ASN A 98 2.52 0.12 8.47
C ASN A 98 4.05 -0.04 8.64
N THR A 99 4.51 -1.20 9.12
CA THR A 99 5.94 -1.47 9.21
C THR A 99 6.54 -1.74 7.81
N PRO A 100 7.87 -1.62 7.65
CA PRO A 100 8.52 -1.88 6.36
C PRO A 100 8.17 -3.26 5.78
N VAL A 101 8.05 -3.31 4.46
CA VAL A 101 7.68 -4.53 3.74
C VAL A 101 8.83 -5.54 3.70
N SER A 102 8.54 -6.81 4.00
CA SER A 102 9.37 -7.94 3.60
C SER A 102 8.80 -8.55 2.32
N TYR A 103 9.55 -8.45 1.22
CA TYR A 103 9.14 -9.03 -0.06
C TYR A 103 9.24 -10.57 -0.08
N THR A 104 10.08 -11.16 0.79
CA THR A 104 10.39 -12.59 0.78
C THR A 104 9.31 -13.44 1.45
N ASP A 105 8.84 -13.02 2.62
CA ASP A 105 7.96 -13.83 3.46
C ASP A 105 6.84 -13.04 4.14
N GLY A 106 6.82 -11.71 3.99
CA GLY A 106 5.83 -10.84 4.63
C GLY A 106 5.97 -10.71 6.14
N GLN A 107 7.06 -11.21 6.74
CA GLN A 107 7.33 -11.07 8.16
C GLN A 107 8.06 -9.74 8.47
N PRO A 108 7.92 -9.20 9.69
CA PRO A 108 7.10 -9.67 10.82
C PRO A 108 5.62 -9.24 10.73
N ALA A 109 5.21 -8.54 9.67
CA ALA A 109 3.88 -7.95 9.55
C ALA A 109 2.73 -8.98 9.61
N ILE A 110 2.93 -10.19 9.08
CA ILE A 110 1.95 -11.27 9.21
C ILE A 110 1.71 -11.62 10.69
N ASP A 111 2.77 -11.74 11.48
CA ASP A 111 2.66 -12.08 12.89
C ASP A 111 2.02 -10.94 13.70
N HIS A 112 2.29 -9.68 13.33
CA HIS A 112 1.60 -8.52 13.90
C HIS A 112 0.09 -8.60 13.68
N LEU A 113 -0.34 -8.78 12.42
CA LEU A 113 -1.75 -8.83 12.04
C LEU A 113 -2.45 -10.05 12.65
N ARG A 114 -1.79 -11.21 12.65
CA ARG A 114 -2.33 -12.42 13.31
C ARG A 114 -2.56 -12.17 14.79
N THR A 115 -1.58 -11.60 15.49
CA THR A 115 -1.69 -11.31 16.93
C THR A 115 -2.82 -10.34 17.21
N ALA A 116 -3.00 -9.29 16.40
CA ALA A 116 -4.11 -8.36 16.54
C ALA A 116 -5.48 -9.03 16.37
N LEU A 117 -5.65 -9.85 15.33
CA LEU A 117 -6.89 -10.60 15.10
C LEU A 117 -7.17 -11.59 16.25
N GLU A 118 -6.14 -12.30 16.73
CA GLU A 118 -6.24 -13.19 17.89
C GLU A 118 -6.67 -12.45 19.17
N ASN A 119 -6.22 -11.20 19.33
CA ASN A 119 -6.60 -10.31 20.43
C ASN A 119 -7.95 -9.60 20.20
N GLY A 120 -8.69 -9.97 19.15
CA GLY A 120 -10.02 -9.43 18.87
C GLY A 120 -10.04 -8.04 18.25
N MET A 121 -8.95 -7.59 17.62
CA MET A 121 -8.88 -6.31 16.91
C MET A 121 -9.30 -6.46 15.44
N HIS A 122 -9.76 -5.37 14.83
CA HIS A 122 -9.70 -5.24 13.37
C HIS A 122 -8.24 -5.00 12.94
N ALA A 123 -7.82 -5.59 11.83
CA ALA A 123 -6.45 -5.54 11.34
C ALA A 123 -6.41 -4.89 9.96
N ILE A 124 -5.74 -3.73 9.85
CA ILE A 124 -5.67 -2.93 8.63
C ILE A 124 -4.21 -2.70 8.28
N THR A 125 -3.81 -2.82 7.02
CA THR A 125 -2.40 -2.71 6.63
C THR A 125 -2.19 -2.00 5.29
N ALA A 126 -1.14 -1.18 5.20
CA ALA A 126 -0.61 -0.73 3.91
C ALA A 126 0.50 -1.66 3.39
N ASN A 127 0.85 -2.70 4.15
CA ASN A 127 1.94 -3.61 3.85
C ASN A 127 1.49 -4.70 2.88
N LYS A 128 2.14 -4.75 1.72
CA LYS A 128 1.87 -5.74 0.68
C LYS A 128 2.28 -7.16 1.08
N GLY A 129 3.28 -7.31 1.95
CA GLY A 129 3.84 -8.60 2.36
C GLY A 129 2.76 -9.55 2.89
N PRO A 130 1.98 -9.17 3.92
CA PRO A 130 0.86 -9.98 4.41
C PRO A 130 -0.22 -10.30 3.38
N VAL A 131 -0.48 -9.40 2.43
CA VAL A 131 -1.47 -9.63 1.35
C VAL A 131 -0.98 -10.69 0.37
N VAL A 132 0.32 -10.75 0.09
CA VAL A 132 0.89 -11.78 -0.80
C VAL A 132 1.15 -13.09 -0.06
N HIS A 133 1.56 -13.02 1.20
CA HIS A 133 2.10 -14.16 1.94
C HIS A 133 1.16 -14.77 2.97
N GLY A 134 0.29 -13.96 3.57
CA GLY A 134 -0.60 -14.38 4.66
C GLY A 134 -2.09 -14.31 4.36
N TYR A 135 -2.52 -13.84 3.17
CA TYR A 135 -3.90 -13.43 2.91
C TYR A 135 -4.95 -14.48 3.30
N GLN A 136 -4.81 -15.73 2.84
CA GLN A 136 -5.80 -16.77 3.13
C GLN A 136 -5.95 -17.03 4.63
N GLY A 137 -4.82 -17.15 5.35
CA GLY A 137 -4.81 -17.41 6.79
C GLY A 137 -5.35 -16.23 7.60
N LEU A 138 -4.93 -15.01 7.26
CA LEU A 138 -5.38 -13.78 7.93
C LEU A 138 -6.87 -13.53 7.68
N LYS A 139 -7.35 -13.76 6.45
CA LYS A 139 -8.77 -13.66 6.10
C LYS A 139 -9.61 -14.66 6.88
N ALA A 140 -9.22 -15.93 6.89
CA ALA A 140 -9.94 -16.98 7.61
C ALA A 140 -9.98 -16.69 9.13
N LEU A 141 -8.86 -16.25 9.70
CA LEU A 141 -8.80 -15.87 11.11
C LEU A 141 -9.68 -14.65 11.42
N ALA A 142 -9.68 -13.64 10.57
CA ALA A 142 -10.55 -12.48 10.75
C ALA A 142 -12.04 -12.90 10.74
N GLU A 143 -12.43 -13.76 9.81
CA GLU A 143 -13.78 -14.33 9.74
C GLU A 143 -14.14 -15.13 11.02
N GLU A 144 -13.24 -16.00 11.50
CA GLU A 144 -13.41 -16.77 12.74
C GLU A 144 -13.64 -15.84 13.95
N LYS A 145 -12.88 -14.74 14.03
CA LYS A 145 -12.95 -13.79 15.15
C LYS A 145 -14.07 -12.76 15.01
N GLY A 146 -14.83 -12.78 13.92
CA GLY A 146 -15.83 -11.74 13.61
C GLY A 146 -15.20 -10.35 13.40
N ARG A 147 -13.93 -10.31 12.99
CA ARG A 147 -13.15 -9.10 12.73
C ARG A 147 -12.88 -8.93 11.24
N LYS A 148 -12.27 -7.81 10.87
CA LYS A 148 -11.96 -7.47 9.49
C LYS A 148 -10.45 -7.43 9.28
N PHE A 149 -10.01 -7.97 8.15
CA PHE A 149 -8.67 -7.82 7.63
C PHE A 149 -8.73 -7.06 6.31
N TYR A 150 -8.30 -5.80 6.32
CA TYR A 150 -8.33 -4.93 5.15
C TYR A 150 -6.94 -4.34 4.83
N PHE A 151 -6.78 -3.92 3.57
CA PHE A 151 -5.48 -3.62 2.99
C PHE A 151 -5.58 -2.77 1.71
N GLU A 152 -6.53 -1.83 1.66
CA GLU A 152 -6.76 -0.97 0.49
C GLU A 152 -5.45 -0.33 0.01
N SER A 153 -4.64 0.13 0.97
CA SER A 153 -3.38 0.82 0.71
C SER A 153 -2.20 -0.05 0.33
N ALA A 154 -2.40 -1.35 0.16
CA ALA A 154 -1.35 -2.23 -0.35
C ALA A 154 -1.05 -1.95 -1.84
N VAL A 155 -2.04 -1.57 -2.64
CA VAL A 155 -1.87 -1.36 -4.09
C VAL A 155 -2.56 -0.08 -4.53
N MET A 156 -1.82 0.83 -5.16
CA MET A 156 -2.29 2.17 -5.58
C MET A 156 -2.80 3.02 -4.41
N ASP A 157 -1.98 3.12 -3.37
CA ASP A 157 -2.09 4.11 -2.28
C ASP A 157 -3.47 4.26 -1.62
N GLY A 158 -4.30 5.18 -2.06
CA GLY A 158 -5.66 5.39 -1.52
C GLY A 158 -6.78 5.07 -2.49
N ALA A 159 -6.43 4.73 -3.74
CA ALA A 159 -7.40 4.44 -4.77
C ALA A 159 -8.19 3.17 -4.38
N PRO A 160 -9.53 3.16 -4.56
CA PRO A 160 -10.33 1.99 -4.23
C PRO A 160 -10.11 0.89 -5.26
N ILE A 161 -9.23 -0.05 -4.96
CA ILE A 161 -8.89 -1.20 -5.80
C ILE A 161 -9.53 -2.47 -5.28
N PHE A 162 -9.43 -2.75 -3.99
CA PHE A 162 -9.96 -3.98 -3.38
C PHE A 162 -11.42 -3.79 -2.95
N SER A 163 -11.75 -2.66 -2.32
CA SER A 163 -13.13 -2.34 -1.91
C SER A 163 -14.09 -2.29 -3.09
N VAL A 164 -13.68 -1.77 -4.24
CA VAL A 164 -14.59 -1.64 -5.40
C VAL A 164 -15.12 -3.01 -5.85
N PHE A 165 -14.28 -4.05 -5.89
CA PHE A 165 -14.71 -5.41 -6.22
C PHE A 165 -15.40 -6.12 -5.06
N ARG A 166 -15.02 -5.80 -3.82
CA ARG A 166 -15.65 -6.37 -2.62
C ARG A 166 -17.08 -5.87 -2.42
N GLU A 167 -17.35 -4.59 -2.68
CA GLU A 167 -18.56 -3.90 -2.24
C GLU A 167 -19.42 -3.39 -3.40
N THR A 168 -18.80 -2.81 -4.43
CA THR A 168 -19.51 -2.10 -5.50
C THR A 168 -19.76 -2.95 -6.73
N LEU A 169 -18.88 -3.91 -7.02
CA LEU A 169 -18.94 -4.79 -8.20
C LEU A 169 -19.10 -6.26 -7.83
N PRO A 170 -20.11 -6.63 -7.01
CA PRO A 170 -20.31 -8.03 -6.66
C PRO A 170 -20.55 -8.88 -7.90
N ALA A 171 -19.96 -10.07 -7.93
CA ALA A 171 -20.04 -11.03 -9.03
C ALA A 171 -19.45 -10.57 -10.38
N ALA A 172 -18.72 -9.45 -10.44
CA ALA A 172 -17.88 -9.13 -11.59
C ALA A 172 -16.54 -9.85 -11.45
N ASN A 173 -16.29 -10.84 -12.32
CA ASN A 173 -15.06 -11.64 -12.25
C ASN A 173 -13.97 -11.03 -13.14
N ILE A 174 -12.78 -10.86 -12.57
CA ILE A 174 -11.61 -10.37 -13.31
C ILE A 174 -11.01 -11.50 -14.15
N LYS A 175 -10.92 -11.25 -15.46
CA LYS A 175 -10.26 -12.12 -16.45
C LYS A 175 -8.78 -11.79 -16.57
N SER A 176 -8.47 -10.49 -16.65
CA SER A 176 -7.11 -9.98 -16.78
C SER A 176 -7.00 -8.57 -16.21
N PHE A 177 -5.77 -8.12 -15.98
CA PHE A 177 -5.48 -6.71 -15.75
C PHE A 177 -4.16 -6.29 -16.39
N LYS A 178 -4.07 -5.01 -16.70
CA LYS A 178 -2.83 -4.33 -17.12
C LYS A 178 -2.71 -3.00 -16.40
N GLY A 179 -1.50 -2.56 -16.07
CA GLY A 179 -1.32 -1.30 -15.37
C GLY A 179 0.11 -0.81 -15.28
N ILE A 180 0.24 0.42 -14.81
CA ILE A 180 1.49 1.04 -14.38
C ILE A 180 1.32 1.22 -12.88
N LEU A 181 1.96 0.33 -12.10
CA LEU A 181 1.72 0.22 -10.65
C LEU A 181 2.93 0.66 -9.81
N ASN A 182 3.98 1.16 -10.44
CA ASN A 182 5.18 1.65 -9.75
C ASN A 182 5.51 3.08 -10.20
N SER A 183 5.16 4.04 -9.33
CA SER A 183 5.32 5.47 -9.59
C SER A 183 6.78 5.88 -9.79
N THR A 184 7.72 5.26 -9.09
CA THR A 184 9.17 5.54 -9.23
C THR A 184 9.65 5.26 -10.65
N THR A 185 9.37 4.07 -11.19
CA THR A 185 9.78 3.69 -12.55
C THR A 185 9.07 4.54 -13.61
N ASN A 186 7.79 4.87 -13.43
CA ASN A 186 7.08 5.76 -14.35
C ASN A 186 7.68 7.17 -14.34
N LEU A 187 8.07 7.69 -13.18
CA LEU A 187 8.74 8.98 -13.05
C LEU A 187 10.09 8.96 -13.76
N ILE A 188 10.91 7.94 -13.51
CA ILE A 188 12.23 7.79 -14.12
C ILE A 188 12.10 7.78 -15.66
N LEU A 189 11.22 6.93 -16.20
CA LEU A 189 10.99 6.86 -17.65
C LEU A 189 10.48 8.20 -18.22
N SER A 190 9.58 8.89 -17.51
CA SER A 190 9.07 10.21 -17.91
C SER A 190 10.17 11.28 -17.94
N ARG A 191 11.14 11.23 -17.02
CA ARG A 191 12.29 12.15 -17.01
C ARG A 191 13.30 11.82 -18.11
N MET A 192 13.51 10.54 -18.39
CA MET A 192 14.35 10.11 -19.51
C MET A 192 13.76 10.54 -20.85
N GLU A 193 12.43 10.51 -21.00
CA GLU A 193 11.72 11.09 -22.15
C GLU A 193 11.94 12.61 -22.28
N ALA A 194 12.16 13.31 -21.16
CA ALA A 194 12.52 14.73 -21.14
C ALA A 194 14.02 15.00 -21.40
N GLY A 195 14.82 13.96 -21.66
CA GLY A 195 16.22 14.07 -22.06
C GLY A 195 17.25 13.79 -20.96
N GLU A 196 16.82 13.37 -19.76
CA GLU A 196 17.75 12.97 -18.69
C GLU A 196 18.34 11.58 -18.91
N SER A 197 19.55 11.35 -18.40
CA SER A 197 20.08 9.99 -18.29
C SER A 197 19.34 9.20 -17.20
N PHE A 198 19.45 7.87 -17.26
CA PHE A 198 18.89 6.99 -16.24
C PHE A 198 19.36 7.38 -14.83
N ASP A 199 20.67 7.61 -14.65
CA ASP A 199 21.26 7.97 -13.37
C ASP A 199 20.80 9.33 -12.86
N GLN A 200 20.62 10.32 -13.75
CA GLN A 200 20.08 11.63 -13.39
C GLN A 200 18.62 11.52 -12.90
N ALA A 201 17.82 10.73 -13.61
CA ALA A 201 16.42 10.51 -13.25
C ALA A 201 16.28 9.75 -11.92
N VAL A 202 17.13 8.75 -11.66
CA VAL A 202 17.21 8.06 -10.35
C VAL A 202 17.64 9.02 -9.25
N ALA A 203 18.69 9.80 -9.47
CA ALA A 203 19.17 10.78 -8.49
C ALA A 203 18.10 11.83 -8.16
N TYR A 204 17.31 12.24 -9.16
CA TYR A 204 16.16 13.11 -8.92
C TYR A 204 15.12 12.44 -8.02
N ALA A 205 14.71 11.20 -8.32
CA ALA A 205 13.73 10.48 -7.51
C ALA A 205 14.21 10.32 -6.05
N GLN A 206 15.51 10.06 -5.84
CA GLN A 206 16.14 10.00 -4.51
C GLN A 206 16.09 11.37 -3.80
N SER A 207 16.40 12.46 -4.51
CA SER A 207 16.36 13.82 -3.96
C SER A 207 14.95 14.25 -3.49
N LYS A 208 13.92 13.63 -4.06
CA LYS A 208 12.51 13.83 -3.70
C LYS A 208 12.01 12.86 -2.65
N GLY A 209 12.82 11.91 -2.21
CA GLY A 209 12.42 10.86 -1.27
C GLY A 209 11.43 9.87 -1.85
N ILE A 210 11.33 9.77 -3.19
CA ILE A 210 10.40 8.86 -3.89
C ILE A 210 10.96 7.43 -3.91
N THR A 211 12.29 7.28 -3.95
CA THR A 211 12.98 5.99 -3.87
C THR A 211 14.10 6.06 -2.84
N GLU A 212 14.46 4.89 -2.29
CA GLU A 212 15.56 4.74 -1.35
C GLU A 212 16.94 4.90 -2.03
N THR A 213 18.00 4.92 -1.22
CA THR A 213 19.40 4.95 -1.68
C THR A 213 19.71 3.77 -2.59
N ASP A 214 19.18 2.58 -2.27
CA ASP A 214 19.15 1.45 -3.19
C ASP A 214 17.78 1.40 -3.89
N PRO A 215 17.70 1.79 -5.18
CA PRO A 215 16.42 1.84 -5.90
C PRO A 215 16.01 0.46 -6.45
N SER A 216 16.73 -0.62 -6.14
CA SER A 216 16.51 -1.94 -6.77
C SER A 216 15.11 -2.50 -6.54
N GLY A 217 14.45 -2.16 -5.43
CA GLY A 217 13.04 -2.50 -5.20
C GLY A 217 12.12 -1.99 -6.31
N ASP A 218 12.41 -0.79 -6.84
CA ASP A 218 11.64 -0.13 -7.88
C ASP A 218 12.17 -0.47 -9.28
N VAL A 219 13.43 -0.14 -9.57
CA VAL A 219 13.96 -0.17 -10.94
C VAL A 219 14.16 -1.58 -11.48
N ASP A 220 14.25 -2.58 -10.61
CA ASP A 220 14.24 -3.99 -11.00
C ASP A 220 12.81 -4.56 -11.04
N GLY A 221 11.79 -3.81 -10.61
CA GLY A 221 10.38 -4.18 -10.71
C GLY A 221 9.86 -5.08 -9.60
N TRP A 222 10.54 -5.16 -8.45
CA TRP A 222 10.11 -6.00 -7.33
C TRP A 222 8.84 -5.48 -6.67
N ASP A 223 8.74 -4.17 -6.41
CA ASP A 223 7.53 -3.55 -5.87
C ASP A 223 6.32 -3.78 -6.80
N ALA A 224 6.52 -3.58 -8.10
CA ALA A 224 5.53 -3.87 -9.13
C ALA A 224 5.10 -5.36 -9.12
N ALA A 225 6.06 -6.30 -9.04
CA ALA A 225 5.76 -7.73 -9.01
C ALA A 225 4.95 -8.13 -7.77
N VAL A 226 5.26 -7.55 -6.61
CA VAL A 226 4.53 -7.79 -5.35
C VAL A 226 3.11 -7.24 -5.44
N LYS A 227 2.91 -6.05 -6.04
CA LYS A 227 1.57 -5.50 -6.32
C LYS A 227 0.76 -6.39 -7.26
N VAL A 228 1.38 -6.91 -8.32
CA VAL A 228 0.74 -7.89 -9.23
C VAL A 228 0.33 -9.15 -8.47
N CYS A 229 1.17 -9.67 -7.57
CA CYS A 229 0.84 -10.82 -6.75
C CYS A 229 -0.34 -10.55 -5.82
N ALA A 230 -0.40 -9.38 -5.20
CA ALA A 230 -1.52 -8.98 -4.33
C ALA A 230 -2.83 -8.92 -5.11
N LEU A 231 -2.84 -8.28 -6.29
CA LEU A 231 -4.02 -8.22 -7.16
C LEU A 231 -4.48 -9.61 -7.62
N ALA A 232 -3.56 -10.45 -8.08
CA ALA A 232 -3.89 -11.82 -8.51
C ALA A 232 -4.43 -12.67 -7.35
N THR A 233 -3.81 -12.59 -6.18
CA THR A 233 -4.21 -13.34 -4.99
C THR A 233 -5.61 -12.96 -4.54
N VAL A 234 -5.89 -11.66 -4.43
CA VAL A 234 -7.13 -11.16 -3.82
C VAL A 234 -8.27 -11.11 -4.84
N LEU A 235 -8.03 -10.55 -6.03
CA LEU A 235 -9.10 -10.26 -6.99
C LEU A 235 -9.33 -11.39 -8.01
N MET A 236 -8.29 -12.18 -8.31
CA MET A 236 -8.41 -13.30 -9.24
C MET A 236 -8.58 -14.64 -8.52
N GLY A 237 -8.32 -14.68 -7.20
CA GLY A 237 -8.47 -15.87 -6.35
C GLY A 237 -7.33 -16.89 -6.51
N THR A 238 -6.22 -16.51 -7.15
CA THR A 238 -5.09 -17.40 -7.43
C THR A 238 -3.83 -16.85 -6.75
N PRO A 239 -3.40 -17.43 -5.62
CA PRO A 239 -2.18 -17.01 -4.94
C PRO A 239 -0.97 -17.29 -5.82
N ILE A 240 -0.19 -16.24 -6.08
CA ILE A 240 1.12 -16.32 -6.76
C ILE A 240 2.15 -15.54 -5.95
N LYS A 241 3.42 -15.87 -6.16
CA LYS A 241 4.56 -15.29 -5.45
C LYS A 241 5.45 -14.47 -6.39
N PRO A 242 6.24 -13.50 -5.87
CA PRO A 242 7.03 -12.60 -6.72
C PRO A 242 8.03 -13.31 -7.64
N ASP A 243 8.55 -14.47 -7.25
CA ASP A 243 9.43 -15.33 -8.04
C ASP A 243 8.71 -16.04 -9.21
N MET A 244 7.39 -16.18 -9.13
CA MET A 244 6.55 -16.71 -10.21
C MET A 244 6.18 -15.64 -11.26
N VAL A 245 6.48 -14.36 -11.00
CA VAL A 245 6.21 -13.26 -11.93
C VAL A 245 7.38 -13.13 -12.91
N ALA A 246 7.10 -13.20 -14.21
CA ALA A 246 8.12 -12.91 -15.22
C ALA A 246 8.50 -11.43 -15.15
N ARG A 247 9.65 -11.14 -14.53
CA ARG A 247 10.06 -9.78 -14.14
C ARG A 247 11.31 -9.33 -14.89
N THR A 248 11.22 -8.15 -15.50
CA THR A 248 12.34 -7.40 -16.06
C THR A 248 12.19 -5.95 -15.64
N GLY A 249 13.26 -5.36 -15.11
CA GLY A 249 13.29 -3.96 -14.68
C GLY A 249 13.48 -2.98 -15.83
N ILE A 250 13.64 -1.70 -15.50
CA ILE A 250 13.82 -0.61 -16.48
C ILE A 250 15.28 -0.27 -16.76
N ARG A 251 16.25 -0.91 -16.12
CA ARG A 251 17.69 -0.58 -16.24
C ARG A 251 18.21 -0.63 -17.68
N GLU A 252 17.67 -1.52 -18.50
CA GLU A 252 18.09 -1.69 -19.89
C GLU A 252 17.36 -0.77 -20.89
N VAL A 253 16.48 0.12 -20.41
CA VAL A 253 15.81 1.12 -21.24
C VAL A 253 16.75 2.30 -21.42
N SER A 254 17.51 2.33 -22.52
CA SER A 254 18.48 3.39 -22.79
C SER A 254 17.84 4.66 -23.39
N PRO A 255 18.52 5.83 -23.31
CA PRO A 255 18.07 7.05 -23.98
C PRO A 255 17.82 6.89 -25.49
N GLU A 256 18.57 6.02 -26.16
CA GLU A 256 18.37 5.70 -27.58
C GLU A 256 17.06 4.94 -27.79
N LYS A 257 16.74 3.97 -26.92
CA LYS A 257 15.46 3.24 -26.97
C LYS A 257 14.28 4.18 -26.71
N ILE A 258 14.44 5.15 -25.81
CA ILE A 258 13.44 6.20 -25.55
C ILE A 258 13.24 7.05 -26.81
N THR A 259 14.32 7.56 -27.40
CA THR A 259 14.25 8.39 -28.62
C THR A 259 13.60 7.65 -29.79
N GLN A 260 13.92 6.37 -29.98
CA GLN A 260 13.32 5.52 -31.01
C GLN A 260 11.81 5.32 -30.77
N ALA A 261 11.39 5.07 -29.52
CA ALA A 261 9.99 4.94 -29.18
C ALA A 261 9.22 6.23 -29.45
N THR A 262 9.75 7.38 -29.01
CA THR A 262 9.14 8.70 -29.24
C THR A 262 8.98 9.00 -30.73
N ALA A 263 10.01 8.70 -31.55
CA ALA A 263 9.93 8.87 -33.01
C ALA A 263 8.85 7.98 -33.66
N ALA A 264 8.52 6.84 -33.04
CA ALA A 264 7.46 5.94 -33.47
C ALA A 264 6.08 6.28 -32.88
N GLY A 265 5.94 7.40 -32.16
CA GLY A 265 4.69 7.78 -31.48
C GLY A 265 4.33 6.84 -30.32
N LYS A 266 5.34 6.25 -29.68
CA LYS A 266 5.22 5.31 -28.56
C LYS A 266 6.02 5.79 -27.35
N ARG A 267 5.71 5.23 -26.18
CA ARG A 267 6.39 5.51 -24.91
C ARG A 267 6.76 4.22 -24.21
N TRP A 268 7.89 4.21 -23.50
CA TRP A 268 8.27 3.07 -22.67
C TRP A 268 7.58 3.16 -21.31
N LYS A 269 7.00 2.06 -20.85
CA LYS A 269 6.36 1.93 -19.53
C LYS A 269 6.74 0.60 -18.89
N LEU A 270 6.92 0.57 -17.58
CA LEU A 270 7.01 -0.68 -16.83
C LEU A 270 5.60 -1.24 -16.66
N MET A 271 5.20 -2.13 -17.56
CA MET A 271 3.85 -2.69 -17.60
C MET A 271 3.73 -3.87 -16.64
N CYS A 272 2.75 -3.77 -15.76
CA CYS A 272 2.27 -4.84 -14.90
C CYS A 272 1.09 -5.52 -15.59
N SER A 273 1.07 -6.84 -15.66
CA SER A 273 -0.08 -7.57 -16.21
C SER A 273 -0.28 -8.93 -15.58
N ALA A 274 -1.53 -9.38 -15.54
CA ALA A 274 -1.85 -10.76 -15.26
C ALA A 274 -3.12 -11.19 -16.02
N TYR A 275 -3.22 -12.46 -16.39
CA TYR A 275 -4.43 -13.04 -16.98
C TYR A 275 -4.61 -14.49 -16.51
N LYS A 276 -5.87 -14.94 -16.49
CA LYS A 276 -6.19 -16.34 -16.19
C LYS A 276 -5.90 -17.22 -17.40
N GLU A 277 -5.19 -18.32 -17.17
CA GLU A 277 -5.00 -19.42 -18.11
C GLU A 277 -5.43 -20.71 -17.41
N GLY A 278 -6.68 -21.12 -17.67
CA GLY A 278 -7.34 -22.18 -16.90
C GLY A 278 -7.45 -21.80 -15.41
N ASP A 279 -6.94 -22.66 -14.55
CA ASP A 279 -6.91 -22.45 -13.09
C ASP A 279 -5.66 -21.70 -12.59
N THR A 280 -4.78 -21.29 -13.50
CA THR A 280 -3.54 -20.58 -13.18
C THR A 280 -3.59 -19.12 -13.61
N VAL A 281 -2.70 -18.31 -13.03
CA VAL A 281 -2.50 -16.91 -13.43
C VAL A 281 -1.09 -16.75 -13.97
N ILE A 282 -1.00 -16.21 -15.19
CA ILE A 282 0.26 -15.82 -15.81
C ILE A 282 0.47 -14.34 -15.55
N ALA A 283 1.55 -13.99 -14.86
CA ALA A 283 1.85 -12.64 -14.42
C ALA A 283 3.19 -12.14 -14.98
N LYS A 284 3.23 -10.87 -15.40
CA LYS A 284 4.41 -10.22 -15.98
C LYS A 284 4.60 -8.81 -15.44
N VAL A 285 5.85 -8.43 -15.26
CA VAL A 285 6.29 -7.05 -15.00
C VAL A 285 7.47 -6.78 -15.91
N VAL A 286 7.26 -6.07 -17.02
CA VAL A 286 8.28 -5.88 -18.06
C VAL A 286 8.17 -4.49 -18.69
N PRO A 287 9.28 -3.90 -19.18
CA PRO A 287 9.19 -2.70 -19.99
C PRO A 287 8.50 -3.02 -21.33
N GLU A 288 7.48 -2.24 -21.69
CA GLU A 288 6.79 -2.34 -22.98
C GLU A 288 6.66 -0.96 -23.64
N MET A 289 6.63 -0.94 -24.98
CA MET A 289 6.26 0.26 -25.73
C MET A 289 4.74 0.35 -25.85
N VAL A 290 4.14 1.40 -25.31
CA VAL A 290 2.71 1.69 -25.42
C VAL A 290 2.46 2.79 -26.45
N GLY A 291 1.39 2.66 -27.23
CA GLY A 291 0.96 3.66 -28.22
C GLY A 291 -0.24 4.48 -27.75
N ALA A 292 -0.49 5.60 -28.42
CA ALA A 292 -1.52 6.59 -28.10
C ALA A 292 -2.96 6.06 -28.13
N GLU A 293 -3.18 4.88 -28.71
CA GLU A 293 -4.45 4.15 -28.71
C GLU A 293 -4.81 3.52 -27.35
N THR A 294 -3.87 3.48 -26.40
CA THR A 294 -4.06 2.87 -25.08
C THR A 294 -4.17 3.93 -23.98
N PRO A 295 -4.93 3.66 -22.89
CA PRO A 295 -5.01 4.60 -21.76
C PRO A 295 -3.68 4.76 -21.01
N PHE A 296 -2.70 3.87 -21.24
CA PHE A 296 -1.39 3.89 -20.60
C PHE A 296 -0.46 4.95 -21.19
N TYR A 297 -0.72 5.42 -22.42
CA TYR A 297 0.18 6.34 -23.12
C TYR A 297 0.30 7.70 -22.45
N SER A 298 -0.79 8.25 -21.94
CA SER A 298 -0.81 9.57 -21.29
C SER A 298 -0.35 9.55 -19.84
N ILE A 299 -0.09 8.38 -19.27
CA ILE A 299 0.28 8.23 -17.86
C ILE A 299 1.74 8.62 -17.67
N ASP A 300 2.02 9.56 -16.79
CA ASP A 300 3.36 10.14 -16.59
C ASP A 300 3.62 10.51 -15.13
N GLY A 301 4.87 10.89 -14.86
CA GLY A 301 5.31 11.26 -13.51
C GLY A 301 5.06 10.13 -12.52
N THR A 302 4.42 10.45 -11.40
CA THR A 302 4.07 9.49 -10.35
C THR A 302 2.68 8.88 -10.50
N THR A 303 1.97 9.17 -11.59
CA THR A 303 0.62 8.64 -11.86
C THR A 303 0.66 7.12 -12.00
N SER A 304 -0.32 6.46 -11.39
CA SER A 304 -0.58 5.03 -11.52
C SER A 304 -1.90 4.77 -12.23
N ILE A 305 -1.98 3.66 -12.96
CA ILE A 305 -3.22 3.20 -13.60
C ILE A 305 -3.31 1.69 -13.51
N VAL A 306 -4.53 1.18 -13.34
CA VAL A 306 -4.86 -0.22 -13.58
C VAL A 306 -6.14 -0.29 -14.42
N GLU A 307 -6.09 -1.06 -15.51
CA GLU A 307 -7.24 -1.46 -16.31
C GLU A 307 -7.53 -2.92 -16.05
N PHE A 308 -8.71 -3.22 -15.53
CA PHE A 308 -9.24 -4.56 -15.34
C PHE A 308 -10.13 -4.94 -16.51
N GLU A 309 -9.94 -6.14 -17.05
CA GLU A 309 -10.91 -6.76 -17.94
C GLU A 309 -11.79 -7.73 -17.13
N THR A 310 -13.10 -7.50 -17.19
CA THR A 310 -14.10 -8.27 -16.45
C THR A 310 -14.94 -9.13 -17.39
N ASP A 311 -15.66 -10.09 -16.85
CA ASP A 311 -16.62 -10.91 -17.59
C ASP A 311 -17.88 -10.15 -18.03
N VAL A 312 -18.32 -9.16 -17.25
CA VAL A 312 -19.61 -8.47 -17.46
C VAL A 312 -19.52 -7.00 -17.84
N LEU A 313 -18.51 -6.25 -17.39
CA LEU A 313 -18.39 -4.79 -17.59
C LEU A 313 -17.35 -4.42 -18.66
N GLY A 314 -16.72 -5.41 -19.29
CA GLY A 314 -15.61 -5.17 -20.20
C GLY A 314 -14.41 -4.58 -19.45
N LYS A 315 -13.83 -3.49 -19.99
CA LYS A 315 -12.65 -2.82 -19.43
C LYS A 315 -13.04 -1.71 -18.46
N LEU A 316 -12.50 -1.76 -17.25
CA LEU A 316 -12.65 -0.75 -16.22
C LEU A 316 -11.27 -0.24 -15.78
N SER A 317 -11.04 1.06 -15.90
CA SER A 317 -9.76 1.68 -15.54
C SER A 317 -9.90 2.56 -14.32
N ILE A 318 -8.93 2.45 -13.40
CA ILE A 318 -8.76 3.32 -12.23
C ILE A 318 -7.42 4.03 -12.40
N ILE A 319 -7.43 5.35 -12.33
CA ILE A 319 -6.25 6.20 -12.47
C ILE A 319 -6.10 7.02 -11.20
N GLU A 320 -4.91 7.02 -10.63
CA GLU A 320 -4.52 7.86 -9.50
C GLU A 320 -3.36 8.75 -9.92
N THR A 321 -3.56 10.06 -9.83
CA THR A 321 -2.55 11.09 -10.12
C THR A 321 -1.98 11.65 -8.82
N ASP A 322 -0.70 12.01 -8.85
CA ASP A 322 -0.01 12.70 -7.75
C ASP A 322 -0.14 12.01 -6.37
N PRO A 323 0.17 10.69 -6.25
CA PRO A 323 0.08 10.00 -4.97
C PRO A 323 1.02 10.61 -3.93
N SER A 324 0.59 10.55 -2.67
CA SER A 324 1.33 11.08 -1.52
C SER A 324 1.07 10.22 -0.28
N PRO A 325 1.84 10.40 0.82
CA PRO A 325 1.53 9.73 2.07
C PRO A 325 0.09 9.96 2.56
N ASP A 326 -0.53 11.10 2.20
CA ASP A 326 -1.92 11.39 2.54
C ASP A 326 -2.91 10.53 1.73
N THR A 327 -2.60 10.21 0.47
CA THR A 327 -3.43 9.28 -0.33
C THR A 327 -3.31 7.87 0.22
N THR A 328 -2.10 7.40 0.56
CA THR A 328 -1.93 6.12 1.27
C THR A 328 -2.68 6.12 2.61
N ALA A 329 -2.59 7.19 3.40
CA ALA A 329 -3.32 7.33 4.65
C ALA A 329 -4.85 7.29 4.47
N TYR A 330 -5.36 7.81 3.35
CA TYR A 330 -6.78 7.77 3.03
C TYR A 330 -7.31 6.35 2.87
N GLY A 331 -6.57 5.44 2.21
CA GLY A 331 -7.01 4.05 2.07
C GLY A 331 -7.13 3.34 3.43
N LEU A 332 -6.18 3.59 4.35
CA LEU A 332 -6.24 3.11 5.74
C LEU A 332 -7.45 3.69 6.50
N LEU A 333 -7.74 4.99 6.32
CA LEU A 333 -8.94 5.62 6.88
C LEU A 333 -10.22 4.99 6.33
N ALA A 334 -10.31 4.76 5.02
CA ALA A 334 -11.46 4.15 4.39
C ALA A 334 -11.69 2.72 4.92
N ASP A 335 -10.63 1.93 5.05
CA ASP A 335 -10.67 0.62 5.66
C ASP A 335 -11.10 0.66 7.12
N PHE A 336 -10.66 1.67 7.89
CA PHE A 336 -11.11 1.84 9.27
C PHE A 336 -12.61 2.07 9.34
N VAL A 337 -13.12 3.02 8.54
CA VAL A 337 -14.56 3.31 8.47
C VAL A 337 -15.35 2.06 8.06
N ASN A 338 -14.87 1.30 7.08
CA ASN A 338 -15.54 0.08 6.63
C ASN A 338 -15.40 -1.10 7.60
N ALA A 339 -14.37 -1.11 8.44
CA ALA A 339 -14.13 -2.20 9.40
C ALA A 339 -15.07 -2.14 10.60
N VAL A 340 -15.39 -0.91 11.04
CA VAL A 340 -16.13 -0.64 12.29
C VAL A 340 -17.60 -0.25 12.09
N ARG A 341 -18.07 -0.30 10.85
CA ARG A 341 -19.48 -0.13 10.46
C ARG A 341 -20.15 -1.50 10.29
#